data_AF-A0A3B4WTA4-F1
#
_entry.id   AF-A0A3B4WTA4-F1
#
_cell.length_a   1.000
_cell.length_b   1.000
_cell.length_c   1.000
_cell.angle_alpha   90.00
_cell.angle_beta   90.00
_cell.angle_gamma   90.00
#
_symmetry.space_group_name_H-M   'P 1'
#
loop_
_entity.id
_entity.type
_entity.pdbx_description
1 polymer ?
#
loop_
_entity_poly.entity_id
_entity_poly.type
_entity_poly.pdbx_seq_one_letter_code
_entity_poly.pdbx_strand_id
1 'polypeptide(L)'
;MVKSVMVAYALWAIGGPWGLHHLYLGRDSHALLWMLTLGGFGFGWVREVIRIPAYVGEANRDAENERKRPPTMVPPPVSPLRFAGQVCVGIYFGTVALIGLNSLSFFYLIVLPLCVGAGVHLVSSVGQQTSDLQKTLTSCLMTSPIFYGSTLSLLPISLAASVTAAQHRRFKPPRTPQSKQELVPRLYRLGLALLAFSAPLGYCIFHNTTATLYYLSDCLAALLDIFWFLPWLRSVFEYILLMPYRILCVLTGGGYYEETWRKVLEILLKEYTEREKQALQVSICITLKK
;
A
#
# COMPACT_ATOMS: atom_id res chain seq x y z
N MET A 1 -27.38 15.26 -4.46
CA MET A 1 -28.24 14.15 -4.03
C MET A 1 -27.75 13.66 -2.69
N VAL A 2 -28.66 13.53 -1.72
CA VAL A 2 -28.35 12.96 -0.40
C VAL A 2 -27.99 11.49 -0.57
N LYS A 3 -26.85 11.09 -0.01
CA LYS A 3 -26.35 9.72 0.02
C LYS A 3 -27.02 8.96 1.16
N SER A 4 -27.43 7.72 0.88
CA SER A 4 -28.06 6.82 1.86
C SER A 4 -27.02 5.93 2.53
N VAL A 5 -27.14 5.79 3.85
CA VAL A 5 -26.29 4.89 4.66
C VAL A 5 -26.55 3.43 4.28
N MET A 6 -27.81 3.05 4.04
CA MET A 6 -28.18 1.68 3.71
C MET A 6 -27.57 1.23 2.38
N VAL A 7 -27.56 2.12 1.37
CA VAL A 7 -26.92 1.85 0.07
C VAL A 7 -25.41 1.69 0.24
N ALA A 8 -24.78 2.51 1.09
CA ALA A 8 -23.35 2.39 1.37
C ALA A 8 -22.99 1.05 2.03
N TYR A 9 -23.82 0.55 2.96
CA TYR A 9 -23.62 -0.78 3.55
C TYR A 9 -23.86 -1.93 2.56
N ALA A 10 -24.89 -1.83 1.70
CA ALA A 10 -25.12 -2.84 0.68
C ALA A 10 -23.93 -2.94 -0.30
N LEU A 11 -23.39 -1.81 -0.73
CA LEU A 11 -22.20 -1.75 -1.58
C LEU A 11 -20.94 -2.24 -0.85
N TRP A 12 -20.83 -2.00 0.45
CA TRP A 12 -19.74 -2.52 1.27
C TRP A 12 -19.82 -4.06 1.43
N ALA A 13 -21.02 -4.63 1.53
CA ALA A 13 -21.21 -6.07 1.64
C ALA A 13 -20.92 -6.80 0.32
N ILE A 14 -21.39 -6.27 -0.81
CA ILE A 14 -21.23 -6.88 -2.14
C ILE A 14 -19.83 -6.63 -2.71
N GLY A 15 -19.28 -5.44 -2.45
CA GLY A 15 -18.12 -4.91 -3.15
C GLY A 15 -17.10 -4.24 -2.23
N GLY A 16 -17.10 -4.57 -0.95
CA GLY A 16 -16.24 -3.98 0.07
C GLY A 16 -14.77 -3.97 -0.31
N PRO A 17 -14.15 -5.13 -0.63
CA PRO A 17 -12.75 -5.19 -1.04
C PRO A 17 -12.43 -4.36 -2.29
N TRP A 18 -13.40 -4.19 -3.19
CA TRP A 18 -13.26 -3.38 -4.41
C TRP A 18 -13.54 -1.88 -4.18
N GLY A 19 -13.98 -1.47 -2.99
CA GLY A 19 -14.23 -0.07 -2.67
C GLY A 19 -15.47 0.55 -3.33
N LEU A 20 -16.50 -0.24 -3.66
CA LEU A 20 -17.72 0.25 -4.34
C LEU A 20 -18.47 1.32 -3.52
N HIS A 21 -18.50 1.17 -2.20
CA HIS A 21 -19.10 2.16 -1.30
C HIS A 21 -18.35 3.49 -1.33
N HIS A 22 -17.02 3.48 -1.52
CA HIS A 22 -16.24 4.72 -1.70
C HIS A 22 -16.52 5.39 -3.03
N LEU A 23 -16.71 4.62 -4.10
CA LEU A 23 -17.14 5.15 -5.40
C LEU A 23 -18.49 5.87 -5.29
N TYR A 24 -19.45 5.26 -4.58
CA TYR A 24 -20.76 5.86 -4.33
C TYR A 24 -20.69 7.16 -3.52
N LEU A 25 -19.81 7.20 -2.52
CA LEU A 25 -19.55 8.38 -1.68
C LEU A 25 -18.68 9.44 -2.37
N GLY A 26 -18.19 9.19 -3.58
CA GLY A 26 -17.34 10.13 -4.29
C GLY A 26 -15.92 10.19 -3.74
N ARG A 27 -15.38 9.12 -3.16
CA ARG A 27 -14.03 9.07 -2.56
C ARG A 27 -13.09 8.26 -3.45
N ASP A 28 -12.80 8.74 -4.65
CA ASP A 28 -12.08 8.00 -5.70
C ASP A 28 -10.68 7.50 -5.27
N SER A 29 -9.88 8.33 -4.59
CA SER A 29 -8.57 7.91 -4.07
C SER A 29 -8.69 6.78 -3.04
N HIS A 30 -9.78 6.76 -2.27
CA HIS A 30 -10.03 5.74 -1.26
C HIS A 30 -10.49 4.43 -1.92
N ALA A 31 -11.35 4.53 -2.93
CA ALA A 31 -11.73 3.39 -3.76
C ALA A 31 -10.50 2.76 -4.43
N LEU A 32 -9.63 3.59 -5.04
CA LEU A 32 -8.40 3.11 -5.67
C LEU A 32 -7.49 2.41 -4.65
N LEU A 33 -7.29 3.01 -3.48
CA LEU A 33 -6.53 2.37 -2.41
C LEU A 33 -7.09 0.99 -2.05
N TRP A 34 -8.42 0.86 -1.95
CA TRP A 34 -9.07 -0.42 -1.65
C TRP A 34 -8.87 -1.46 -2.76
N MET A 35 -9.07 -1.08 -4.02
CA MET A 35 -8.83 -1.97 -5.16
C MET A 35 -7.38 -2.47 -5.21
N LEU A 36 -6.41 -1.59 -4.93
CA LEU A 36 -4.99 -1.92 -5.00
C LEU A 36 -4.48 -2.69 -3.77
N THR A 37 -5.13 -2.55 -2.62
CA THR A 37 -4.69 -3.22 -1.36
C THR A 37 -5.64 -4.33 -0.92
N LEU A 38 -6.59 -4.74 -1.78
CA LEU A 38 -7.63 -5.73 -1.48
C LEU A 38 -8.38 -5.42 -0.18
N GLY A 39 -8.88 -4.18 -0.05
CA GLY A 39 -9.64 -3.75 1.12
C GLY A 39 -8.80 -3.27 2.31
N GLY A 40 -7.62 -2.71 2.05
CA GLY A 40 -6.71 -2.23 3.09
C GLY A 40 -6.04 -3.38 3.83
N PHE A 41 -5.52 -4.36 3.09
CA PHE A 41 -4.90 -5.59 3.60
C PHE A 41 -5.85 -6.42 4.48
N GLY A 42 -7.15 -6.43 4.14
CA GLY A 42 -8.21 -7.14 4.88
C GLY A 42 -8.65 -6.47 6.19
N PHE A 43 -7.73 -5.89 6.97
CA PHE A 43 -8.07 -5.20 8.22
C PHE A 43 -8.85 -3.90 8.00
N GLY A 44 -8.59 -3.22 6.88
CA GLY A 44 -9.33 -2.02 6.48
C GLY A 44 -10.84 -2.27 6.44
N TRP A 45 -11.26 -3.40 5.90
CA TRP A 45 -12.66 -3.77 5.71
C TRP A 45 -13.48 -3.76 7.02
N VAL A 46 -12.94 -4.33 8.11
CA VAL A 46 -13.61 -4.38 9.43
C VAL A 46 -13.76 -2.99 10.05
N ARG A 47 -12.69 -2.20 10.00
CA ARG A 47 -12.66 -0.83 10.53
C ARG A 47 -13.68 0.07 9.81
N GLU A 48 -13.97 -0.21 8.54
CA GLU A 48 -14.87 0.61 7.75
C GLU A 48 -16.34 0.47 8.12
N VAL A 49 -16.78 -0.69 8.60
CA VAL A 49 -18.16 -0.88 9.08
C VAL A 49 -18.55 0.23 10.05
N ILE A 50 -17.65 0.54 10.99
CA ILE A 50 -17.87 1.55 12.02
C ILE A 50 -17.86 2.98 11.44
N ARG A 51 -17.15 3.21 10.33
CA ARG A 51 -16.94 4.55 9.75
C ARG A 51 -17.89 4.92 8.62
N ILE A 52 -18.62 3.98 8.04
CA ILE A 52 -19.59 4.25 6.96
C ILE A 52 -20.58 5.39 7.31
N PRO A 53 -21.20 5.45 8.51
CA PRO A 53 -22.11 6.53 8.86
C PRO A 53 -21.44 7.91 8.82
N ALA A 54 -20.20 8.00 9.31
CA ALA A 54 -19.43 9.25 9.28
C ALA A 54 -19.12 9.66 7.83
N TYR A 55 -18.77 8.70 6.95
CA TYR A 55 -18.48 8.99 5.55
C TYR A 55 -19.70 9.46 4.76
N VAL A 56 -20.88 8.93 5.06
CA VAL A 56 -22.14 9.39 4.47
C VAL A 56 -22.47 10.80 4.95
N GLY A 57 -22.29 11.07 6.25
CA GLY A 57 -22.44 12.41 6.82
C GLY A 57 -21.51 13.43 6.18
N GLU A 58 -20.23 13.08 5.99
CA GLU A 58 -19.26 13.90 5.25
C GLU A 58 -19.72 14.17 3.81
N ALA A 59 -20.09 13.13 3.06
CA ALA A 59 -20.52 13.27 1.66
C ALA A 59 -21.77 14.16 1.50
N ASN A 60 -22.70 14.08 2.45
CA ASN A 60 -23.91 14.91 2.46
C ASN A 60 -23.60 16.36 2.85
N ARG A 61 -22.74 16.57 3.85
CA ARG A 61 -22.28 17.91 4.25
C ARG A 61 -21.48 18.59 3.16
N ASP A 62 -20.66 17.87 2.41
CA ASP A 62 -19.89 18.45 1.31
C ASP A 62 -20.82 18.89 0.18
N ALA A 63 -21.83 18.08 -0.16
CA ALA A 63 -22.87 18.46 -1.13
C ALA A 63 -23.67 19.71 -0.72
N GLU A 64 -23.80 19.97 0.58
CA GLU A 64 -24.49 21.15 1.12
C GLU A 64 -23.57 22.37 1.30
N ASN A 65 -22.30 22.16 1.67
CA ASN A 65 -21.33 23.21 1.99
C ASN A 65 -20.51 23.73 0.80
N GLU A 66 -20.70 23.20 -0.40
CA GLU A 66 -20.09 23.73 -1.65
C GLU A 66 -20.40 25.22 -1.91
N ARG A 67 -21.33 25.84 -1.16
CA ARG A 67 -21.69 27.27 -1.28
C ARG A 67 -20.98 28.26 -0.34
N LYS A 68 -20.25 27.84 0.72
CA LYS A 68 -19.93 28.79 1.83
C LYS A 68 -18.55 28.77 2.48
N ARG A 69 -17.61 27.91 2.09
CA ARG A 69 -16.31 27.85 2.80
C ARG A 69 -15.24 28.77 2.18
N PRO A 70 -14.72 29.77 2.92
CA PRO A 70 -13.44 30.37 2.57
C PRO A 70 -12.32 29.33 2.76
N PRO A 71 -11.22 29.39 1.99
CA PRO A 71 -10.08 28.50 2.17
C PRO A 71 -9.55 28.69 3.59
N THR A 72 -9.81 27.73 4.47
CA THR A 72 -9.30 27.80 5.84
C THR A 72 -7.80 27.60 5.76
N MET A 73 -7.03 28.63 6.15
CA MET A 73 -5.56 28.65 6.04
C MET A 73 -4.86 27.68 7.01
N VAL A 74 -5.64 26.99 7.86
CA VAL A 74 -5.14 26.03 8.85
C VAL A 74 -4.97 24.66 8.20
N PRO A 75 -3.77 24.05 8.28
CA PRO A 75 -3.55 22.72 7.73
C PRO A 75 -4.39 21.66 8.48
N PRO A 76 -4.82 20.58 7.81
CA PRO A 76 -5.57 19.50 8.46
C PRO A 76 -4.81 18.90 9.66
N PRO A 77 -5.49 18.25 10.63
CA PRO A 77 -4.81 17.62 11.76
C PRO A 77 -3.91 16.47 11.32
N VAL A 78 -2.78 16.29 12.01
CA VAL A 78 -1.93 15.10 11.83
C VAL A 78 -2.63 13.88 12.39
N SER A 79 -2.59 12.77 11.65
CA SER A 79 -3.13 11.49 12.09
C SER A 79 -2.03 10.45 12.05
N PRO A 80 -1.57 9.93 13.20
CA PRO A 80 -0.52 8.92 13.25
C PRO A 80 -0.85 7.68 12.41
N LEU A 81 -2.12 7.29 12.38
CA LEU A 81 -2.58 6.19 11.55
C LEU A 81 -2.45 6.48 10.05
N ARG A 82 -2.74 7.71 9.61
CA ARG A 82 -2.53 8.07 8.20
C ARG A 82 -1.05 8.01 7.84
N PHE A 83 -0.21 8.51 8.74
CA PHE A 83 1.25 8.45 8.59
C PHE A 83 1.74 7.00 8.49
N ALA A 84 1.31 6.14 9.42
CA ALA A 84 1.62 4.70 9.36
C ALA A 84 1.13 4.08 8.06
N GLY A 85 -0.11 4.38 7.64
CA GLY A 85 -0.65 3.93 6.36
C GLY A 85 0.15 4.42 5.15
N GLN A 86 0.65 5.65 5.17
CA GLN A 86 1.51 6.19 4.10
C GLN A 86 2.81 5.38 3.99
N VAL A 87 3.46 5.11 5.11
CA VAL A 87 4.69 4.30 5.15
C VAL A 87 4.41 2.87 4.65
N CYS A 88 3.38 2.21 5.17
CA CYS A 88 3.05 0.83 4.78
C CYS A 88 2.69 0.72 3.30
N VAL A 89 1.85 1.62 2.77
CA VAL A 89 1.41 1.57 1.37
C VAL A 89 2.53 2.01 0.43
N GLY A 90 3.39 2.94 0.84
CA GLY A 90 4.59 3.31 0.09
C GLY A 90 5.55 2.13 -0.08
N ILE A 91 5.85 1.41 1.00
CA ILE A 91 6.64 0.16 0.95
C ILE A 91 5.95 -0.86 0.06
N TYR A 92 4.64 -1.08 0.21
CA TYR A 92 3.86 -2.01 -0.62
C TYR A 92 3.97 -1.69 -2.12
N PHE A 93 3.80 -0.43 -2.53
CA PHE A 93 3.96 -0.02 -3.93
C PHE A 93 5.39 -0.22 -4.44
N GLY A 94 6.39 0.03 -3.59
CA GLY A 94 7.79 -0.22 -3.92
C GLY A 94 8.11 -1.69 -4.12
N THR A 95 7.59 -2.57 -3.25
CA THR A 95 7.69 -4.03 -3.40
C THR A 95 7.03 -4.52 -4.69
N VAL A 96 5.82 -4.03 -4.99
CA VAL A 96 5.14 -4.34 -6.25
C VAL A 96 5.97 -3.90 -7.46
N ALA A 97 6.60 -2.73 -7.39
CA ALA A 97 7.50 -2.26 -8.44
C ALA A 97 8.77 -3.13 -8.57
N LEU A 98 9.35 -3.61 -7.48
CA LEU A 98 10.49 -4.53 -7.52
C LEU A 98 10.12 -5.84 -8.22
N ILE A 99 8.92 -6.36 -7.97
CA ILE A 99 8.43 -7.58 -8.60
C ILE A 99 8.14 -7.36 -10.10
N GLY A 100 7.44 -6.26 -10.42
CA GLY A 100 6.85 -6.05 -11.75
C GLY A 100 7.70 -5.24 -12.73
N LEU A 101 8.62 -4.40 -12.23
CA LEU A 101 9.24 -3.33 -13.02
C LEU A 101 10.77 -3.26 -12.88
N ASN A 102 11.41 -4.15 -12.10
CA ASN A 102 12.86 -4.13 -11.87
C ASN A 102 13.72 -4.31 -13.14
N SER A 103 13.13 -4.80 -14.25
CA SER A 103 13.82 -4.90 -15.54
C SER A 103 14.00 -3.56 -16.27
N LEU A 104 13.38 -2.48 -15.78
CA LEU A 104 13.48 -1.16 -16.41
C LEU A 104 14.84 -0.49 -16.12
N SER A 105 15.35 0.24 -17.11
CA SER A 105 16.55 1.07 -16.92
C SER A 105 16.33 2.13 -15.85
N PHE A 106 17.36 2.41 -15.05
CA PHE A 106 17.31 3.38 -13.93
C PHE A 106 16.21 3.09 -12.89
N PHE A 107 15.79 1.83 -12.77
CA PHE A 107 14.69 1.43 -11.89
C PHE A 107 14.85 1.95 -10.45
N TYR A 108 15.99 1.67 -9.79
CA TYR A 108 16.22 2.08 -8.40
C TYR A 108 16.30 3.61 -8.21
N LEU A 109 16.67 4.36 -9.24
CA LEU A 109 16.84 5.81 -9.16
C LEU A 109 15.54 6.57 -9.47
N ILE A 110 14.73 6.07 -10.40
CA ILE A 110 13.57 6.78 -10.94
C ILE A 110 12.28 6.00 -10.68
N VAL A 111 12.16 4.79 -11.24
CA VAL A 111 10.88 4.06 -11.23
C VAL A 111 10.46 3.69 -9.80
N LEU A 112 11.37 3.11 -9.02
CA LEU A 112 11.13 2.70 -7.64
C LEU A 112 10.65 3.86 -6.74
N PRO A 113 11.37 4.99 -6.63
CA PRO A 113 10.91 6.11 -5.80
C PRO A 113 9.62 6.75 -6.31
N LEU A 114 9.35 6.75 -7.62
CA LEU A 114 8.07 7.22 -8.15
C LEU A 114 6.91 6.31 -7.73
N CYS A 115 7.09 4.99 -7.78
CA CYS A 115 6.09 4.03 -7.30
C CYS A 115 5.82 4.18 -5.80
N VAL A 116 6.88 4.26 -4.99
CA VAL A 116 6.76 4.48 -3.52
C VAL A 116 6.04 5.80 -3.24
N GLY A 117 6.43 6.88 -3.91
CA GLY A 117 5.81 8.20 -3.75
C GLY A 117 4.34 8.22 -4.19
N ALA A 118 3.98 7.49 -5.25
CA ALA A 118 2.59 7.32 -5.67
C ALA A 118 1.74 6.63 -4.59
N GLY A 119 2.26 5.58 -3.96
CA GLY A 119 1.60 4.89 -2.83
C GLY A 119 1.38 5.83 -1.63
N VAL A 120 2.43 6.57 -1.24
CA VAL A 120 2.36 7.56 -0.16
C VAL A 120 1.34 8.66 -0.46
N HIS A 121 1.34 9.18 -1.69
CA HIS A 121 0.40 10.22 -2.10
C HIS A 121 -1.04 9.71 -2.23
N LEU A 122 -1.23 8.44 -2.60
CA LEU A 122 -2.55 7.83 -2.62
C LEU A 122 -3.19 7.82 -1.23
N VAL A 123 -2.42 7.43 -0.21
CA VAL A 123 -2.87 7.46 1.20
C VAL A 123 -3.03 8.91 1.69
N SER A 124 -2.11 9.81 1.34
CA SER A 124 -2.22 11.22 1.70
C SER A 124 -3.50 11.85 1.16
N SER A 125 -3.96 11.37 0.01
CA SER A 125 -5.17 11.81 -0.70
C SER A 125 -6.46 11.10 -0.27
N VAL A 126 -6.46 10.32 0.82
CA VAL A 126 -7.69 9.70 1.33
C VAL A 126 -8.61 10.72 2.01
N GLY A 127 -9.89 10.71 1.62
CA GLY A 127 -10.91 11.62 2.16
C GLY A 127 -10.76 13.04 1.62
N GLN A 128 -10.92 14.03 2.51
CA GLN A 128 -10.87 15.47 2.18
C GLN A 128 -9.47 16.10 2.25
N GLN A 129 -8.46 15.31 2.58
CA GLN A 129 -7.07 15.76 2.68
C GLN A 129 -6.29 15.26 1.48
N THR A 130 -5.22 15.97 1.14
CA THR A 130 -4.21 15.60 0.16
C THR A 130 -2.85 16.20 0.56
N SER A 131 -1.77 15.82 -0.11
CA SER A 131 -0.46 16.44 0.06
C SER A 131 0.05 17.01 -1.26
N ASP A 132 1.06 17.86 -1.19
CA ASP A 132 1.76 18.32 -2.39
C ASP A 132 2.49 17.13 -3.07
N LEU A 133 1.97 16.68 -4.22
CA LEU A 133 2.51 15.54 -4.96
C LEU A 133 3.94 15.79 -5.41
N GLN A 134 4.21 16.97 -5.97
CA GLN A 134 5.53 17.31 -6.51
C GLN A 134 6.59 17.24 -5.42
N LYS A 135 6.33 17.86 -4.25
CA LYS A 135 7.26 17.79 -3.12
C LYS A 135 7.47 16.38 -2.60
N THR A 136 6.40 15.58 -2.55
CA THR A 136 6.46 14.17 -2.13
C THR A 136 7.35 13.36 -3.09
N LEU A 137 7.16 13.50 -4.40
CA LEU A 137 7.97 12.80 -5.41
C LEU A 137 9.42 13.27 -5.43
N THR A 138 9.67 14.58 -5.33
CA THR A 138 11.03 15.12 -5.22
C THR A 138 11.75 14.55 -4.00
N SER A 139 11.08 14.44 -2.85
CA SER A 139 11.68 13.80 -1.67
C SER A 139 12.06 12.34 -1.95
N CYS A 140 11.22 11.57 -2.65
CA CYS A 140 11.54 10.18 -3.00
C CYS A 140 12.79 10.09 -3.90
N LEU A 141 12.85 10.94 -4.93
CA LEU A 141 13.96 11.00 -5.88
C LEU A 141 15.27 11.49 -5.26
N MET A 142 15.20 12.33 -4.24
CA MET A 142 16.39 12.77 -3.49
C MET A 142 16.89 11.69 -2.51
N THR A 143 15.99 10.88 -1.95
CA THR A 143 16.37 9.81 -1.01
C THR A 143 16.87 8.55 -1.72
N SER A 144 16.39 8.26 -2.94
CA SER A 144 16.74 7.03 -3.66
C SER A 144 18.23 6.82 -3.94
N PRO A 145 19.05 7.82 -4.32
CA PRO A 145 20.45 7.59 -4.66
C PRO A 145 21.30 7.22 -3.44
N ILE A 146 20.89 7.66 -2.24
CA ILE A 146 21.58 7.38 -0.97
C ILE A 146 21.57 5.89 -0.65
N PHE A 147 20.49 5.20 -1.02
CA PHE A 147 20.28 3.78 -0.73
C PHE A 147 20.25 2.94 -2.01
N TYR A 148 20.95 3.37 -3.06
CA TYR A 148 20.94 2.72 -4.36
C TYR A 148 21.28 1.22 -4.26
N GLY A 149 20.44 0.38 -4.87
CA GLY A 149 20.65 -1.07 -4.95
C GLY A 149 20.46 -1.85 -3.63
N SER A 150 20.14 -1.18 -2.52
CA SER A 150 19.84 -1.85 -1.25
C SER A 150 18.38 -2.32 -1.19
N THR A 151 18.15 -3.53 -0.68
CA THR A 151 16.81 -4.04 -0.36
C THR A 151 16.12 -3.19 0.71
N LEU A 152 16.89 -2.54 1.58
CA LEU A 152 16.39 -1.63 2.61
C LEU A 152 15.98 -0.26 2.07
N SER A 153 16.19 0.04 0.78
CA SER A 153 15.90 1.35 0.18
C SER A 153 14.43 1.77 0.27
N LEU A 154 13.49 0.82 0.33
CA LEU A 154 12.05 1.09 0.40
C LEU A 154 11.64 1.87 1.64
N LEU A 155 12.20 1.50 2.80
CA LEU A 155 11.84 2.09 4.09
C LEU A 155 12.23 3.58 4.19
N PRO A 156 13.49 3.99 3.95
CA PRO A 156 13.88 5.39 4.04
C PRO A 156 13.20 6.24 2.95
N ILE A 157 13.04 5.73 1.72
CA ILE A 157 12.29 6.44 0.66
C ILE A 157 10.85 6.68 1.11
N SER A 158 10.17 5.63 1.59
CA SER A 158 8.77 5.73 2.03
C SER A 158 8.61 6.61 3.28
N LEU A 159 9.57 6.58 4.20
CA LEU A 159 9.56 7.42 5.39
C LEU A 159 9.77 8.90 5.04
N ALA A 160 10.77 9.21 4.21
CA ALA A 160 11.04 10.57 3.76
C ALA A 160 9.84 11.17 3.01
N ALA A 161 9.23 10.37 2.13
CA ALA A 161 8.02 10.74 1.42
C ALA A 161 6.84 11.00 2.38
N SER A 162 6.65 10.14 3.39
CA SER A 162 5.56 10.26 4.37
C SER A 162 5.73 11.50 5.25
N VAL A 163 6.97 11.80 5.67
CA VAL A 163 7.31 13.03 6.41
C VAL A 163 7.01 14.26 5.56
N THR A 164 7.47 14.26 4.31
CA THR A 164 7.23 15.37 3.37
C THR A 164 5.74 15.57 3.10
N ALA A 165 4.99 14.48 2.93
CA ALA A 165 3.54 14.52 2.74
C ALA A 165 2.80 15.05 3.98
N ALA A 166 3.27 14.69 5.18
CA ALA A 166 2.70 15.19 6.45
C ALA A 166 3.01 16.67 6.68
N GLN A 167 4.18 17.16 6.27
CA GLN A 167 4.57 18.57 6.33
C GLN A 167 3.78 19.42 5.33
N HIS A 168 3.51 18.89 4.12
CA HIS A 168 2.85 19.60 3.02
C HIS A 168 1.40 19.19 2.81
N ARG A 169 0.68 18.94 3.91
CA ARG A 169 -0.73 18.54 3.91
C ARG A 169 -1.66 19.72 3.62
N ARG A 170 -2.67 19.50 2.79
CA ARG A 170 -3.66 20.48 2.35
C ARG A 170 -5.04 19.86 2.27
N PHE A 171 -6.09 20.67 2.36
CA PHE A 171 -7.43 20.21 2.00
C PHE A 171 -7.56 20.12 0.48
N LYS A 172 -8.35 19.17 0.00
CA LYS A 172 -8.70 19.10 -1.42
C LYS A 172 -9.51 20.34 -1.80
N PRO A 173 -9.32 20.90 -3.02
CA PRO A 173 -10.14 21.99 -3.48
C PRO A 173 -11.62 21.55 -3.50
N PRO A 174 -12.56 22.45 -3.16
CA PRO A 174 -13.98 22.15 -3.25
C PRO A 174 -14.33 21.74 -4.67
N ARG A 175 -15.18 20.71 -4.80
CA ARG A 175 -15.65 20.26 -6.10
C ARG A 175 -16.51 21.36 -6.69
N THR A 176 -16.29 21.70 -7.96
CA THR A 176 -17.12 22.67 -8.65
C THR A 176 -18.49 22.02 -8.95
N PRO A 177 -19.61 22.64 -8.54
CA PRO A 177 -20.96 22.08 -8.72
C PRO A 177 -21.35 21.88 -10.20
N GLN A 178 -20.67 22.55 -11.14
CA GLN A 178 -20.85 22.36 -12.59
C GLN A 178 -20.23 21.08 -13.14
N SER A 179 -19.30 20.46 -12.42
CA SER A 179 -18.80 19.14 -12.75
C SER A 179 -19.72 18.11 -12.09
N LYS A 180 -20.90 17.89 -12.69
CA LYS A 180 -21.49 16.54 -12.68
C LYS A 180 -20.51 15.65 -13.45
N GLN A 181 -19.37 15.32 -12.83
CA GLN A 181 -18.43 14.38 -13.41
C GLN A 181 -19.21 13.09 -13.57
N GLU A 182 -19.50 12.77 -14.81
CA GLU A 182 -20.17 11.55 -15.18
C GLU A 182 -19.42 10.38 -14.53
N LEU A 183 -20.16 9.36 -14.14
CA LEU A 183 -19.58 8.17 -13.51
C LEU A 183 -18.48 7.58 -14.41
N VAL A 184 -18.66 7.68 -15.74
CA VAL A 184 -17.77 7.12 -16.76
C VAL A 184 -16.35 7.68 -16.69
N PRO A 185 -16.07 9.00 -16.79
CA PRO A 185 -14.72 9.56 -16.62
C PRO A 185 -14.02 9.20 -15.29
N ARG A 186 -14.78 9.03 -14.21
CA ARG A 186 -14.23 8.62 -12.91
C ARG A 186 -13.80 7.14 -12.95
N LEU A 187 -14.69 6.27 -13.44
CA LEU A 187 -14.40 4.85 -13.61
C LEU A 187 -13.27 4.62 -14.62
N TYR A 188 -13.21 5.39 -15.71
CA TYR A 188 -12.13 5.30 -16.69
C TYR A 188 -10.76 5.61 -16.07
N ARG A 189 -10.64 6.71 -15.31
CA ARG A 189 -9.39 7.06 -14.61
C ARG A 189 -8.97 6.01 -13.60
N LEU A 190 -9.94 5.46 -12.86
CA LEU A 190 -9.69 4.39 -11.88
C LEU A 190 -9.29 3.08 -12.56
N GLY A 191 -9.96 2.72 -13.66
CA GLY A 191 -9.63 1.55 -14.46
C GLY A 191 -8.24 1.66 -15.08
N LEU A 192 -7.86 2.84 -15.58
CA LEU A 192 -6.51 3.09 -16.09
C LEU A 192 -5.45 2.97 -14.99
N ALA A 193 -5.71 3.53 -13.80
CA ALA A 193 -4.81 3.41 -12.66
C ALA A 193 -4.68 1.96 -12.16
N LEU A 194 -5.79 1.23 -12.11
CA LEU A 194 -5.81 -0.19 -11.76
C LEU A 194 -5.01 -1.01 -12.76
N LEU A 195 -5.25 -0.81 -14.06
CA LEU A 195 -4.55 -1.49 -15.14
C LEU A 195 -3.04 -1.19 -15.10
N ALA A 196 -2.65 0.07 -14.92
CA ALA A 196 -1.26 0.48 -14.82
C ALA A 196 -0.53 -0.19 -13.64
N PHE A 197 -1.23 -0.42 -12.53
CA PHE A 197 -0.68 -1.11 -11.37
C PHE A 197 -0.64 -2.64 -11.56
N SER A 198 -1.70 -3.24 -12.09
CA SER A 198 -1.85 -4.70 -12.16
C SER A 198 -1.19 -5.33 -13.38
N ALA A 199 -1.02 -4.62 -14.49
CA ALA A 199 -0.47 -5.19 -15.72
C ALA A 199 0.99 -5.68 -15.58
N PRO A 200 1.92 -4.92 -14.97
CA PRO A 200 3.29 -5.40 -14.75
C PRO A 200 3.34 -6.64 -13.85
N LEU A 201 2.52 -6.65 -12.79
CA LEU A 201 2.40 -7.81 -11.90
C LEU A 201 1.84 -9.03 -12.63
N GLY A 202 0.77 -8.86 -13.40
CA GLY A 202 0.18 -9.94 -14.19
C GLY A 202 1.20 -10.54 -15.16
N TYR A 203 1.92 -9.69 -15.89
CA TYR A 203 2.98 -10.15 -16.79
C TYR A 203 4.05 -10.98 -16.06
N CYS A 204 4.54 -10.51 -14.90
CA CYS A 204 5.55 -11.24 -14.13
C CYS A 204 5.03 -12.58 -13.57
N ILE A 205 3.78 -12.64 -13.12
CA ILE A 205 3.18 -13.88 -12.60
C ILE A 205 3.11 -14.95 -13.70
N PHE A 206 2.68 -14.59 -14.91
CA PHE A 206 2.48 -15.53 -16.00
C PHE A 206 3.77 -15.90 -16.76
N HIS A 207 4.73 -14.97 -16.89
CA HIS A 207 5.95 -15.21 -17.68
C HIS A 207 7.21 -15.45 -16.85
N ASN A 208 7.25 -15.05 -15.58
CA ASN A 208 8.45 -15.14 -14.75
C ASN A 208 8.11 -15.52 -13.29
N THR A 209 7.36 -16.61 -13.15
CA THR A 209 6.79 -17.08 -11.88
C THR A 209 7.87 -17.34 -10.84
N THR A 210 9.02 -17.88 -11.24
CA THR A 210 10.15 -18.19 -10.35
C THR A 210 10.79 -16.93 -9.77
N ALA A 211 11.06 -15.91 -10.59
CA ALA A 211 11.61 -14.64 -10.11
C ALA A 211 10.60 -13.91 -9.20
N THR A 212 9.32 -13.97 -9.55
CA THR A 212 8.23 -13.41 -8.72
C THR A 212 8.21 -14.05 -7.34
N LEU A 213 8.37 -15.38 -7.25
CA LEU A 213 8.46 -16.13 -6.00
C LEU A 213 9.68 -15.73 -5.16
N TYR A 214 10.86 -15.55 -5.77
CA TYR A 214 12.05 -15.10 -5.05
C TYR A 214 11.90 -13.68 -4.51
N TYR A 215 11.42 -12.72 -5.31
CA TYR A 215 11.20 -11.35 -4.82
C TYR A 215 10.13 -11.28 -3.73
N LEU A 216 9.05 -12.06 -3.87
CA LEU A 216 8.03 -12.16 -2.83
C LEU A 216 8.62 -12.73 -1.54
N SER A 217 9.44 -13.78 -1.64
CA SER A 217 10.15 -14.36 -0.50
C SER A 217 11.08 -13.34 0.16
N ASP A 218 11.93 -12.66 -0.60
CA ASP A 218 12.88 -11.66 -0.07
C ASP A 218 12.14 -10.50 0.62
N CYS A 219 11.00 -10.08 0.07
CA CYS A 219 10.17 -9.05 0.68
C CYS A 219 9.50 -9.55 1.97
N LEU A 220 8.98 -10.78 1.98
CA LEU A 220 8.41 -11.38 3.19
C LEU A 220 9.46 -11.58 4.28
N ALA A 221 10.66 -12.03 3.91
CA ALA A 221 11.79 -12.17 4.83
C ALA A 221 12.18 -10.81 5.43
N ALA A 222 12.37 -9.78 4.60
CA ALA A 222 12.66 -8.44 5.07
C ALA A 222 11.56 -7.86 5.98
N LEU A 223 10.28 -8.17 5.69
CA LEU A 223 9.14 -7.71 6.50
C LEU A 223 9.07 -8.44 7.85
N LEU A 224 9.37 -9.74 7.87
CA LEU A 224 9.48 -10.52 9.12
C LEU A 224 10.69 -10.09 9.95
N ASP A 225 11.80 -9.74 9.30
CA ASP A 225 13.00 -9.23 9.94
C ASP A 225 12.79 -7.86 10.57
N ILE A 226 11.94 -7.00 10.00
CA ILE A 226 11.54 -5.76 10.69
C ILE A 226 10.96 -6.06 12.08
N PHE A 227 10.35 -7.24 12.27
CA PHE A 227 9.81 -7.69 13.56
C PHE A 227 10.80 -8.53 14.39
N TRP A 228 12.10 -8.52 14.09
CA TRP A 228 13.10 -9.29 14.85
C TRP A 228 13.09 -8.96 16.36
N PHE A 229 12.76 -7.71 16.71
CA PHE A 229 12.70 -7.24 18.09
C PHE A 229 11.35 -7.51 18.79
N LEU A 230 10.33 -7.98 18.07
CA LEU A 230 8.98 -8.31 18.58
C LEU A 230 8.57 -9.74 18.15
N PRO A 231 9.07 -10.78 18.84
CA PRO A 231 8.90 -12.18 18.42
C PRO A 231 7.43 -12.64 18.33
N TRP A 232 6.56 -12.11 19.20
CA TRP A 232 5.14 -12.44 19.18
C TRP A 232 4.43 -11.88 17.94
N LEU A 233 4.84 -10.71 17.46
CA LEU A 233 4.26 -10.06 16.28
C LEU A 233 4.71 -10.76 15.00
N ARG A 234 5.97 -11.20 14.94
CA ARG A 234 6.48 -12.08 13.88
C ARG A 234 5.65 -13.37 13.76
N SER A 235 5.38 -14.03 14.90
CA SER A 235 4.57 -15.26 14.94
C SER A 235 3.13 -15.03 14.46
N VAL A 236 2.53 -13.89 14.80
CA VAL A 236 1.19 -13.51 14.31
C VAL A 236 1.20 -13.27 12.80
N PHE A 237 2.24 -12.60 12.27
CA PHE A 237 2.37 -12.38 10.83
C PHE A 237 2.59 -13.67 10.04
N GLU A 238 3.45 -14.58 10.52
CA GLU A 238 3.63 -15.92 9.94
C GLU A 238 2.31 -16.69 9.91
N TYR A 239 1.52 -16.62 10.99
CA TYR A 239 0.20 -17.24 11.06
C TYR A 239 -0.79 -16.63 10.04
N ILE A 240 -0.81 -15.30 9.89
CA ILE A 240 -1.66 -14.60 8.91
C ILE A 240 -1.27 -14.97 7.48
N LEU A 241 0.03 -15.05 7.17
CA LEU A 241 0.55 -15.44 5.86
C LEU A 241 0.17 -16.87 5.48
N LEU A 242 0.12 -17.78 6.46
CA LEU A 242 -0.30 -19.17 6.28
C LEU A 242 -1.83 -19.34 6.23
N MET A 243 -2.60 -18.34 6.63
CA MET A 243 -4.05 -18.45 6.76
C MET A 243 -4.79 -18.73 5.44
N PRO A 244 -4.47 -18.05 4.30
CA PRO A 244 -5.08 -18.35 3.01
C PRO A 244 -4.85 -19.79 2.56
N TYR A 245 -3.65 -20.31 2.82
CA TYR A 245 -3.28 -21.69 2.54
C TYR A 245 -4.08 -22.67 3.43
N ARG A 246 -4.20 -22.40 4.74
CA ARG A 246 -5.03 -23.22 5.65
C ARG A 246 -6.50 -23.23 5.24
N ILE A 247 -7.04 -22.09 4.84
CA ILE A 247 -8.42 -21.98 4.34
C ILE A 247 -8.57 -22.80 3.06
N LEU A 248 -7.61 -22.73 2.14
CA LEU A 248 -7.59 -23.53 0.92
C LEU A 248 -7.51 -25.03 1.22
N CYS A 249 -6.70 -25.47 2.18
CA CYS A 249 -6.62 -26.86 2.63
C CYS A 249 -7.92 -27.37 3.25
N VAL A 250 -8.58 -26.55 4.07
CA VAL A 250 -9.90 -26.87 4.64
C VAL A 250 -10.95 -26.99 3.54
N LEU A 251 -10.91 -26.12 2.53
CA LEU A 251 -11.84 -26.14 1.39
C LEU A 251 -11.58 -27.27 0.40
N THR A 252 -10.33 -27.69 0.20
CA THR A 252 -9.93 -28.71 -0.79
C THR A 252 -9.71 -30.09 -0.19
N GLY A 253 -9.77 -30.24 1.14
CA GLY A 253 -9.50 -31.50 1.85
C GLY A 253 -8.05 -31.97 1.80
N GLY A 254 -7.14 -31.16 1.25
CA GLY A 254 -5.75 -31.53 1.03
C GLY A 254 -4.83 -31.13 2.19
N GLY A 255 -4.45 -32.08 3.04
CA GLY A 255 -3.38 -31.91 4.04
C GLY A 255 -1.95 -32.08 3.49
N TYR A 256 -1.82 -32.53 2.23
CA TYR A 256 -0.54 -32.99 1.65
C TYR A 256 0.48 -31.86 1.39
N TYR A 257 0.04 -30.61 1.29
CA TYR A 257 0.91 -29.49 0.93
C TYR A 257 1.47 -28.72 2.14
N GLU A 258 1.05 -29.01 3.38
CA GLU A 258 1.41 -28.16 4.53
C GLU A 258 2.88 -28.37 4.90
N GLU A 259 3.33 -29.62 4.83
CA GLU A 259 4.74 -29.96 4.97
C GLU A 259 5.58 -29.43 3.80
N THR A 260 5.04 -29.37 2.58
CA THR A 260 5.73 -28.80 1.43
C THR A 260 5.91 -27.29 1.60
N TRP A 261 4.86 -26.57 2.00
CA TRP A 261 4.92 -25.13 2.26
C TRP A 261 5.73 -24.79 3.50
N ARG A 262 5.68 -25.59 4.57
CA ARG A 262 6.59 -25.47 5.72
C ARG A 262 8.03 -25.68 5.32
N LYS A 263 8.33 -26.70 4.50
CA LYS A 263 9.69 -26.91 3.97
C LYS A 263 10.14 -25.77 3.08
N VAL A 264 9.26 -25.22 2.24
CA VAL A 264 9.57 -24.01 1.45
C VAL A 264 9.88 -22.83 2.38
N LEU A 265 9.04 -22.55 3.38
CA LEU A 265 9.29 -21.52 4.38
C LEU A 265 10.58 -21.77 5.17
N GLU A 266 10.86 -23.00 5.59
CA GLU A 266 12.11 -23.37 6.27
C GLU A 266 13.33 -23.19 5.38
N ILE A 267 13.27 -23.60 4.11
CA ILE A 267 14.36 -23.41 3.15
C ILE A 267 14.61 -21.91 2.95
N LEU A 268 13.54 -21.13 2.74
CA LEU A 268 13.63 -19.68 2.57
C LEU A 268 14.22 -18.98 3.80
N LEU A 269 13.80 -19.38 5.01
CA LEU A 269 14.32 -18.84 6.27
C LEU A 269 15.78 -19.29 6.54
N LYS A 270 16.13 -20.53 6.20
CA LYS A 270 17.47 -21.11 6.45
C LYS A 270 18.52 -20.53 5.51
N GLU A 271 18.19 -20.36 4.23
CA GLU A 271 19.10 -19.77 3.23
C GLU A 271 19.42 -18.31 3.57
N TYR A 272 18.42 -17.59 4.10
CA TYR A 272 18.61 -16.24 4.61
C TYR A 272 19.53 -16.19 5.83
N THR A 273 19.31 -17.07 6.82
CA THR A 273 20.12 -17.14 8.05
C THR A 273 21.60 -17.41 7.74
N GLU A 274 21.89 -18.26 6.74
CA GLU A 274 23.28 -18.51 6.32
C GLU A 274 23.90 -17.34 5.56
N ARG A 275 23.15 -16.59 4.75
CA ARG A 275 23.65 -15.35 4.15
C ARG A 275 23.94 -14.27 5.19
N GLU A 276 23.11 -14.14 6.21
CA GLU A 276 23.34 -13.22 7.32
C GLU A 276 24.60 -13.61 8.11
N LYS A 277 24.79 -14.90 8.37
CA LYS A 277 25.98 -15.44 9.03
C LYS A 277 27.26 -15.20 8.22
N GLN A 278 27.19 -15.36 6.90
CA GLN A 278 28.31 -15.04 6.00
C GLN A 278 28.60 -13.53 5.95
N ALA A 279 27.58 -12.69 5.89
CA ALA A 279 27.73 -11.23 5.93
C ALA A 279 28.32 -10.75 7.26
N LEU A 280 27.87 -11.31 8.39
CA LEU A 280 28.42 -11.05 9.72
C LEU A 280 29.87 -11.54 9.84
N GLN A 281 30.22 -12.71 9.31
CA GLN A 281 31.61 -13.18 9.28
C GLN A 281 32.52 -12.25 8.47
N VAL A 282 32.05 -11.74 7.33
CA VAL A 282 32.80 -10.78 6.51
C VAL A 282 32.96 -9.44 7.25
N SER A 283 31.90 -8.92 7.87
CA SER A 283 31.98 -7.70 8.67
C SER A 283 32.89 -7.85 9.90
N ILE A 284 32.80 -8.96 10.64
CA ILE A 284 33.69 -9.26 11.77
C ILE A 284 35.14 -9.41 11.30
N CYS A 285 35.38 -10.05 10.16
CA CYS A 285 36.71 -10.20 9.58
C CYS A 285 37.31 -8.85 9.13
N ILE A 286 36.48 -7.91 8.67
CA ILE A 286 36.89 -6.54 8.33
C ILE A 286 37.15 -5.71 9.60
N THR A 287 36.38 -5.90 10.67
CA THR A 287 36.56 -5.18 11.95
C THR A 287 37.76 -5.69 12.75
N LEU A 288 38.10 -6.98 12.66
CA LEU A 288 39.26 -7.59 13.33
C LEU A 288 40.59 -7.45 12.55
N LYS A 289 40.55 -6.92 11.32
CA LYS A 289 41.75 -6.60 10.50
C LYS A 289 42.20 -5.13 10.60
N LYS A 290 41.59 -4.33 11.48
CA LYS A 290 42.09 -3.02 11.93
C LYS A 290 42.64 -3.15 13.34
#